data_AF-A0ABD0QAJ5-F1
#
_entry.id   AF-A0ABD0QAJ5-F1
#
_cell.length_a   1.000
_cell.length_b   1.000
_cell.length_c   1.000
_cell.angle_alpha   90.00
_cell.angle_beta   90.00
_cell.angle_gamma   90.00
#
_symmetry.space_group_name_H-M   'P 1'
#
loop_
_entity.id
_entity.type
_entity.pdbx_description
1 polymer ?
#
loop_
_entity_poly.entity_id
_entity_poly.type
_entity_poly.pdbx_seq_one_letter_code
_entity_poly.pdbx_strand_id
1 'polypeptide(L)' 'MCQVCKTDIVALFDYERAKDSGLPSQGLSFRYGDILHVINASDDEWWQARRVTPEGDSEEMGVIPSKR' A
#
# COMPACT_ATOMS: atom_id res chain seq x y z
N MET A 1 -4.71 22.40 -4.57
CA MET A 1 -3.51 21.65 -4.96
C MET A 1 -3.64 20.27 -4.35
N CYS A 2 -4.06 19.26 -5.13
CA CYS A 2 -4.18 17.89 -4.63
C CYS A 2 -2.78 17.38 -4.36
N GLN A 3 -2.37 17.42 -3.09
CA GLN A 3 -1.07 16.95 -2.67
C GLN A 3 -1.11 15.43 -2.81
N VAL A 4 -0.60 14.92 -3.93
CA VAL A 4 -0.12 13.55 -4.00
C VAL A 4 0.99 13.49 -2.96
N CYS A 5 0.67 12.96 -1.78
CA CYS A 5 1.63 12.73 -0.71
C CYS A 5 2.57 11.63 -1.22
N LYS A 6 3.64 12.00 -1.92
CA LYS A 6 4.73 11.07 -2.27
C LYS A 6 5.47 10.69 -0.98
N THR A 7 4.84 9.86 -0.16
CA THR A 7 5.37 9.44 1.13
C THR A 7 5.61 7.94 1.07
N ASP A 8 6.87 7.58 1.28
CA ASP A 8 7.24 6.19 1.52
C ASP A 8 6.96 5.86 2.98
N ILE A 9 6.18 4.81 3.20
CA ILE A 9 5.88 4.29 4.52
C ILE A 9 6.55 2.94 4.69
N VAL A 10 6.98 2.63 5.90
CA VAL A 10 7.44 1.30 6.25
C VAL A 10 6.26 0.55 6.85
N ALA A 11 6.01 -0.66 6.35
CA ALA A 11 5.03 -1.55 6.91
C ALA A 11 5.44 -1.95 8.33
N LEU A 12 4.63 -1.56 9.31
CA LEU A 12 4.83 -1.91 10.73
C LEU A 12 4.09 -3.19 11.12
N PHE A 13 3.46 -3.87 10.16
CA PHE A 13 2.72 -5.11 10.33
C PHE A 13 2.68 -5.87 8.99
N ASP A 14 2.35 -7.16 9.04
CA ASP A 14 2.06 -7.96 7.85
C ASP A 14 0.59 -7.79 7.42
N TYR A 15 0.38 -7.69 6.12
CA TYR A 15 -0.94 -7.58 5.52
C TYR A 15 -1.05 -8.52 4.32
N GLU A 16 -2.04 -9.41 4.37
CA GLU A 16 -2.31 -10.38 3.32
C GLU A 16 -3.68 -10.11 2.71
N ARG A 17 -3.70 -9.71 1.44
CA ARG A 17 -4.97 -9.52 0.70
C ARG A 17 -5.86 -10.75 0.71
N ALA A 18 -5.28 -11.94 0.81
CA ALA A 18 -6.00 -13.20 0.77
C ALA A 18 -6.87 -13.43 2.02
N LYS A 19 -6.52 -12.78 3.14
CA LYS A 19 -7.29 -12.82 4.38
C LYS A 19 -8.47 -11.87 4.37
N ASP A 20 -8.48 -10.88 3.47
CA ASP A 20 -9.54 -9.88 3.39
C ASP A 20 -10.36 -10.06 2.10
N SER A 21 -11.52 -10.71 2.26
CA SER A 21 -12.48 -10.94 1.18
C SER A 21 -13.31 -9.68 0.83
N GLY A 22 -13.18 -8.59 1.59
CA GLY A 22 -13.89 -7.33 1.37
C GLY A 22 -13.15 -6.34 0.47
N LEU A 23 -11.90 -6.64 0.14
CA LEU A 23 -11.10 -5.81 -0.75
C LEU A 23 -11.56 -5.88 -2.21
N PRO A 24 -11.43 -4.78 -2.97
CA PRO A 24 -11.40 -4.87 -4.42
C PRO A 24 -10.25 -5.79 -4.86
N SER A 25 -10.36 -6.40 -6.05
CA SER A 25 -9.41 -7.38 -6.61
C SER A 25 -7.95 -6.89 -6.76
N GLN A 26 -7.66 -5.67 -6.31
CA GLN A 26 -6.37 -4.99 -6.37
C GLN A 26 -5.72 -4.81 -4.98
N GLY A 27 -6.06 -5.61 -3.96
CA GLY A 27 -5.35 -5.56 -2.68
C GLY A 27 -3.84 -5.80 -2.83
N LEU A 28 -3.01 -4.96 -2.22
CA LEU A 28 -1.55 -5.14 -2.18
C LEU A 28 -1.17 -5.88 -0.90
N SER A 29 -0.42 -6.98 -1.01
CA SER A 29 0.08 -7.71 0.17
C SER A 29 1.51 -7.27 0.48
N PHE A 30 1.80 -7.08 1.76
CA PHE A 30 3.09 -6.60 2.24
C PHE A 30 3.42 -7.21 3.59
N ARG A 31 4.70 -7.23 3.94
CA ARG A 31 5.19 -7.77 5.22
C ARG A 31 5.79 -6.66 6.07
N TYR A 32 5.90 -6.93 7.37
CA TYR A 32 6.63 -6.07 8.29
C TYR A 32 8.04 -5.76 7.74
N GLY A 33 8.39 -4.48 7.68
CA GLY A 33 9.67 -3.99 7.17
C GLY A 33 9.69 -3.67 5.67
N ASP A 34 8.63 -4.00 4.92
CA ASP A 34 8.53 -3.61 3.51
C ASP A 34 8.32 -2.09 3.39
N ILE A 35 8.89 -1.50 2.33
CA ILE A 35 8.69 -0.09 1.99
C ILE A 35 7.58 -0.01 0.95
N LEU A 36 6.57 0.82 1.23
CA LEU A 36 5.43 1.05 0.36
C LEU A 36 5.41 2.52 -0.04
N HIS A 37 5.41 2.78 -1.34
CA HIS A 37 5.25 4.12 -1.87
C HIS A 37 3.77 4.43 -2.03
N VAL A 38 3.25 5.37 -1.23
CA VAL A 38 1.85 5.79 -1.29
C VAL A 38 1.65 6.73 -2.47
N ILE A 39 0.75 6.37 -3.36
CA ILE A 39 0.40 7.12 -4.58
C ILE A 39 -0.84 7.96 -4.34
N ASN A 40 -1.83 7.39 -3.65
CA ASN A 40 -3.10 8.06 -3.37
C ASN A 40 -3.59 7.67 -1.97
N ALA A 41 -3.67 8.65 -1.07
CA ALA A 41 -4.24 8.52 0.26
C ALA A 41 -5.48 9.43 0.41
N SER A 42 -6.25 9.58 -0.67
CA SER A 42 -7.44 10.44 -0.68
C SER A 42 -8.62 9.82 0.05
N ASP A 43 -8.68 8.48 0.13
CA ASP A 43 -9.70 7.75 0.86
C ASP A 43 -9.22 7.43 2.28
N ASP A 44 -10.10 7.52 3.27
CA ASP A 44 -9.76 7.22 4.67
C ASP A 44 -9.69 5.72 4.97
N GLU A 45 -10.24 4.86 4.11
CA GLU A 45 -10.26 3.40 4.31
C GLU A 45 -9.15 2.67 3.53
N TRP A 46 -8.89 3.08 2.29
CA TRP A 46 -8.02 2.36 1.37
C TRP A 46 -7.07 3.30 0.64
N TRP A 47 -5.76 3.13 0.84
CA TRP A 47 -4.75 3.93 0.16
C TRP A 47 -4.17 3.14 -1.01
N GLN A 48 -3.99 3.79 -2.16
CA GLN A 48 -3.23 3.19 -3.26
C GLN A 48 -1.75 3.33 -2.98
N ALA A 49 -1.07 2.20 -2.96
CA ALA A 49 0.37 2.12 -2.77
C ALA A 49 0.99 1.11 -3.72
N ARG A 50 2.31 1.16 -3.85
CA ARG A 50 3.11 0.16 -4.57
C ARG A 50 4.27 -0.28 -3.71
N ARG A 51 4.70 -1.52 -3.84
CA ARG A 51 5.85 -2.03 -3.09
C ARG A 51 7.15 -1.54 -3.73
N VAL A 52 8.06 -1.04 -2.91
CA VAL A 52 9.41 -0.63 -3.34
C VAL A 52 10.36 -1.75 -2.99
N THR A 53 11.01 -2.34 -4.00
CA THR A 53 12.05 -3.35 -3.80
C THR A 53 13.43 -2.71 -4.02
N PRO A 54 14.51 -3.29 -3.47
CA PRO A 54 15.87 -2.78 -3.71
C PRO A 54 16.30 -2.83 -5.18
N GLU A 55 15.65 -3.64 -6.01
CA GLU A 55 15.84 -3.68 -7.47
C GLU A 55 15.08 -2.58 -8.22
N GLY A 56 14.21 -1.82 -7.53
CA GLY A 56 13.44 -0.72 -8.08
C GLY A 56 11.97 -0.72 -7.64
N ASP A 57 11.16 0.11 -8.29
CA ASP A 57 9.72 0.07 -8.10
C ASP A 57 9.18 -1.28 -8.59
N SER A 58 8.58 -2.08 -7.71
CA SER A 58 7.89 -3.27 -8.18
C SER A 58 6.61 -2.86 -8.91
N GLU A 59 6.28 -3.57 -10.01
CA GLU A 59 5.03 -3.34 -10.75
C GLU A 59 3.78 -3.78 -9.94
N GLU A 60 3.96 -4.38 -8.76
CA GLU A 60 2.89 -4.66 -7.81
C GLU A 60 2.38 -3.36 -7.16
N MET A 61 1.36 -2.80 -7.80
CA MET A 61 0.51 -1.75 -7.24
C MET A 61 -0.79 -2.34 -6.71
N GLY A 62 -1.31 -1.75 -5.64
CA GLY A 62 -2.61 -2.11 -5.13
C GLY A 62 -3.10 -1.21 -4.01
N VAL A 63 -4.22 -1.58 -3.41
CA VAL A 63 -4.77 -0.89 -2.26
C VAL A 63 -4.28 -1.53 -0.97
N ILE A 64 -3.92 -0.69 -0.02
CA ILE A 64 -3.56 -1.04 1.35
C ILE A 64 -4.57 -0.42 2.31
N PRO A 65 -4.85 -1.06 3.45
CA PRO A 65 -5.68 -0.45 4.48
C PRO A 65 -4.98 0.81 4.99
N SER A 66 -5.77 1.84 5.28
CA SER A 66 -5.26 2.98 6.02
C SER A 66 -4.87 2.56 7.44
N LYS A 67 -4.08 3.42 8.10
CA LYS A 67 -3.57 3.22 9.47
C LYS A 67 -4.73 3.23 10.49
N ARG A 68 -5.46 2.12 10.66
CA ARG A 68 -6.30 1.88 11.84
C ARG A 68 -5.50 1.24 12.97
#